data_AF-A0A510TIB9-F1
#
_entry.id   AF-A0A510TIB9-F1
#
_cell.length_a   1.000
_cell.length_b   1.000
_cell.length_c   1.000
_cell.angle_alpha   90.00
_cell.angle_beta   90.00
_cell.angle_gamma   90.00
#
_symmetry.space_group_name_H-M   'P 1'
#
loop_
_entity.id
_entity.type
_entity.pdbx_description
1 polymer ?
#
loop_
_entity_poly.entity_id
_entity_poly.type
_entity_poly.pdbx_seq_one_letter_code
_entity_poly.pdbx_strand_id
1 'polypeptide(L)'
;MRDGCGRSSCSGRIREKGDRFGGAVRLADTTGDGRAELYAGAPGENAGAGSVWALPGTATQVTGKGSVSLGAGTLGTVAAKAALGAAFDRR
;
A
#
# COMPACT_ATOMS: atom_id res chain seq x y z
N MET A 1 1.88 -11.37 4.20
CA MET A 1 0.78 -10.84 5.03
C MET A 1 -0.49 -11.45 4.47
N ARG A 2 -1.22 -12.24 5.28
CA ARG A 2 -2.22 -13.21 4.79
C ARG A 2 -3.56 -12.53 4.57
N ASP A 3 -3.92 -12.32 3.31
CA ASP A 3 -5.32 -12.21 2.92
C ASP A 3 -5.83 -13.65 2.78
N GLY A 4 -6.81 -14.02 3.60
CA GLY A 4 -7.17 -15.42 3.87
C GLY A 4 -7.49 -16.23 2.61
N CYS A 5 -6.75 -17.32 2.40
CA CYS A 5 -7.12 -18.40 1.50
C CYS A 5 -7.29 -19.68 2.33
N GLY A 6 -8.53 -19.96 2.72
CA GLY A 6 -8.95 -21.28 3.18
C GLY A 6 -9.41 -22.08 1.96
N ARG A 7 -8.63 -23.09 1.59
CA ARG A 7 -9.00 -24.26 0.76
C ARG A 7 -10.19 -24.02 -0.20
N SER A 8 -9.93 -23.63 -1.45
CA SER A 8 -10.66 -24.01 -2.70
C SER A 8 -10.67 -22.96 -3.81
N SER A 9 -10.07 -21.77 -3.65
CA SER A 9 -9.97 -20.81 -4.76
C SER A 9 -8.78 -19.88 -4.55
N CYS A 10 -7.60 -20.30 -5.01
CA CYS A 10 -6.55 -19.35 -5.36
C CYS A 10 -6.87 -18.75 -6.74
N SER A 11 -7.98 -18.01 -6.84
CA SER A 11 -8.12 -17.01 -7.89
C SER A 11 -7.10 -15.93 -7.57
N GLY A 12 -6.08 -15.80 -8.43
CA GLY A 12 -4.92 -14.95 -8.19
C GLY A 12 -5.31 -13.48 -8.10
N ARG A 13 -5.63 -13.01 -6.89
CA ARG A 13 -5.62 -11.59 -6.53
C ARG A 13 -4.23 -11.19 -6.00
N ILE A 14 -3.19 -11.72 -6.62
CA ILE A 14 -1.80 -11.35 -6.35
C ILE A 14 -1.28 -10.81 -7.67
N ARG A 15 -1.32 -9.48 -7.79
CA ARG A 15 -0.95 -8.69 -8.97
C ARG A 15 -1.83 -8.99 -10.18
N GLU A 16 -3.05 -8.45 -10.17
CA GLU A 16 -3.74 -8.27 -11.44
C GLU A 16 -2.91 -7.30 -12.30
N LYS A 17 -2.86 -7.52 -13.62
CA LYS A 17 -2.20 -6.61 -14.57
C LYS A 17 -2.95 -5.28 -14.60
N GLY A 18 -2.78 -4.47 -13.57
CA GLY A 18 -3.65 -3.33 -13.33
C GLY A 18 -3.35 -2.60 -12.05
N ASP A 19 -3.01 -3.31 -10.96
CA ASP A 19 -2.93 -2.73 -9.61
C ASP A 19 -1.84 -1.66 -9.49
N ARG A 20 -0.75 -1.83 -10.24
CA ARG A 20 0.39 -0.90 -10.30
C ARG A 20 1.05 -0.66 -8.94
N PHE A 21 1.17 -1.70 -8.09
CA PHE A 21 1.93 -1.59 -6.85
C PHE A 21 3.36 -1.12 -7.10
N GLY A 22 3.80 -0.11 -6.35
CA GLY A 22 5.06 0.60 -6.58
C GLY A 22 4.98 1.65 -7.69
N GLY A 23 3.78 1.98 -8.18
CA GLY A 23 3.58 3.01 -9.21
C GLY A 23 3.98 4.41 -8.75
N ALA A 24 3.94 4.65 -7.44
CA ALA A 24 4.69 5.70 -6.76
C ALA A 24 5.30 5.12 -5.47
N VAL A 25 6.45 5.67 -5.08
CA VAL A 25 7.16 5.31 -3.84
C VAL A 25 7.72 6.57 -3.19
N ARG A 26 7.67 6.64 -1.86
CA ARG A 26 8.39 7.66 -1.09
C ARG A 26 9.00 7.06 0.17
N LEU A 27 10.20 7.52 0.50
CA LEU A 27 10.82 7.35 1.81
C LEU A 27 10.67 8.68 2.56
N ALA A 28 10.11 8.63 3.77
CA ALA A 28 9.98 9.79 4.65
C ALA A 28 9.95 9.33 6.10
N ASP A 29 10.60 10.08 7.00
CA ASP A 29 10.46 9.90 8.44
C ASP A 29 9.25 10.70 8.92
N THR A 30 8.14 10.02 9.07
CA THR A 30 6.85 10.60 9.48
C THR A 30 6.56 10.40 10.96
N THR A 31 7.30 9.50 11.61
CA THR A 31 7.17 9.23 13.05
C THR A 31 8.11 10.10 13.89
N GLY A 32 9.13 10.71 13.26
CA GLY A 32 10.11 11.57 13.90
C GLY A 32 11.18 10.82 14.68
N ASP A 33 11.38 9.52 14.39
CA ASP A 33 12.31 8.65 15.11
C ASP A 33 13.73 8.61 14.49
N GLY A 34 13.95 9.40 13.43
CA GLY A 34 15.19 9.46 12.67
C GLY A 34 15.31 8.38 11.60
N ARG A 35 14.26 7.61 11.32
CA ARG A 35 14.26 6.52 10.33
C ARG A 35 13.12 6.71 9.34
N ALA A 36 13.44 6.58 8.06
CA ALA A 36 12.41 6.70 7.04
C ALA A 36 11.51 5.46 7.02
N GLU A 37 10.20 5.67 6.98
CA GLU A 37 9.22 4.69 6.53
C GLU A 37 9.17 4.63 4.99
N LEU A 38 8.82 3.47 4.45
CA LEU A 38 8.56 3.26 3.03
C LEU A 38 7.06 3.32 2.75
N TYR A 39 6.67 4.23 1.87
CA TYR A 39 5.33 4.30 1.31
C TYR A 39 5.34 3.78 -0.13
N ALA A 40 4.46 2.84 -0.44
CA ALA A 40 4.27 2.31 -1.79
C ALA A 40 2.79 2.44 -2.19
N GLY A 41 2.53 3.05 -3.34
CA GLY A 41 1.19 3.19 -3.90
C GLY A 41 0.88 2.13 -4.94
N ALA A 42 -0.39 1.74 -5.05
CA ALA A 42 -0.94 0.91 -6.11
C ALA A 42 -2.20 1.57 -6.68
N PRO A 43 -2.07 2.62 -7.52
CA PRO A 43 -3.21 3.44 -7.94
C PRO A 43 -4.26 2.70 -8.79
N GLY A 44 -3.94 1.51 -9.29
CA GLY A 44 -4.90 0.70 -10.05
C GLY A 44 -5.70 -0.30 -9.22
N GLU A 45 -5.33 -0.50 -7.95
CA GLU A 45 -5.98 -1.45 -7.04
C GLU A 45 -7.49 -1.17 -6.94
N ASN A 46 -8.31 -2.22 -6.80
CA ASN A 46 -9.77 -2.11 -6.64
C ASN A 46 -10.44 -1.29 -7.76
N ALA A 47 -10.22 -1.70 -9.02
CA ALA A 47 -10.76 -1.03 -10.21
C ALA A 47 -10.35 0.45 -10.35
N GLY A 48 -9.14 0.80 -9.90
CA GLY A 48 -8.59 2.16 -9.96
C GLY A 48 -8.91 3.02 -8.74
N ALA A 49 -9.44 2.45 -7.67
CA ALA A 49 -9.57 3.19 -6.41
C ALA A 49 -8.23 3.48 -5.76
N GLY A 50 -7.30 2.56 -5.92
CA GLY A 50 -5.96 2.67 -5.43
C GLY A 50 -5.85 2.34 -3.94
N SER A 51 -4.61 2.14 -3.53
CA SER A 51 -4.22 1.80 -2.18
C SER A 51 -2.79 2.29 -1.90
N VAL A 52 -2.46 2.51 -0.63
CA VAL A 52 -1.12 2.81 -0.15
C VAL A 52 -0.74 1.83 0.96
N TRP A 53 0.52 1.39 0.95
CA TRP A 53 1.12 0.63 2.03
C TRP A 53 2.19 1.49 2.68
N ALA A 54 2.18 1.54 4.02
CA ALA A 54 3.23 2.14 4.82
C ALA A 54 3.98 1.01 5.55
N LEU A 55 5.28 0.92 5.32
CA LEU A 55 6.17 -0.08 5.89
C LEU A 55 7.16 0.63 6.82
N PRO A 56 7.21 0.27 8.11
CA PRO A 56 8.13 0.91 9.05
C PRO A 56 9.60 0.74 8.69
N GLY A 57 10.37 1.79 8.95
CA GLY A 57 11.82 1.73 9.00
C GLY A 57 12.31 1.12 10.32
N THR A 58 13.45 0.45 10.27
CA THR A 58 14.23 0.05 11.45
C THR A 58 15.64 0.60 11.32
N ALA A 59 16.51 0.34 12.29
CA ALA A 59 17.90 0.82 12.28
C ALA A 59 18.67 0.39 11.03
N THR A 60 18.29 -0.73 10.41
CA THR A 60 19.07 -1.35 9.33
C THR A 60 18.26 -1.72 8.09
N GLN A 61 16.92 -1.70 8.16
CA GLN A 61 16.07 -2.14 7.05
C GLN A 61 14.64 -1.60 7.14
N VAL A 62 13.92 -1.63 6.01
CA VAL A 62 12.45 -1.57 5.99
C VAL A 62 11.90 -2.93 6.40
N THR A 63 10.82 -2.96 7.18
CA THR A 63 10.16 -4.21 7.60
C THR A 63 8.68 -4.24 7.23
N GLY A 64 8.18 -5.44 6.95
CA GLY A 64 6.74 -5.68 6.84
C GLY A 64 6.04 -5.82 8.20
N LYS A 65 6.79 -5.96 9.30
CA LYS A 65 6.18 -6.05 10.64
C LYS A 65 5.61 -4.69 11.03
N GLY A 66 4.33 -4.66 11.40
CA GLY A 66 3.64 -3.41 11.73
C GLY A 66 3.26 -2.56 10.52
N SER A 67 3.39 -3.08 9.29
CA SER A 67 2.92 -2.39 8.10
C SER A 67 1.40 -2.21 8.12
N VAL A 68 0.94 -1.08 7.61
CA VAL A 68 -0.49 -0.81 7.42
C VAL A 68 -0.81 -0.64 5.94
N SER A 69 -2.03 -1.01 5.55
CA SER A 69 -2.59 -0.76 4.23
C SER A 69 -3.80 0.15 4.31
N LEU A 70 -3.80 1.16 3.46
CA LEU A 70 -4.83 2.19 3.36
C LEU A 70 -5.45 2.07 1.97
N GLY A 71 -6.72 1.71 1.92
CA GLY A 71 -7.54 1.72 0.71
C GLY A 71 -8.96 2.17 1.06
N ALA A 72 -9.85 2.19 0.07
CA ALA A 72 -11.22 2.69 0.26
C ALA A 72 -11.93 2.09 1.50
N GLY A 73 -11.82 0.77 1.71
CA GLY A 73 -12.39 0.11 2.88
C GLY A 73 -11.81 0.59 4.22
N THR A 74 -10.48 0.75 4.31
CA THR A 74 -9.81 1.28 5.52
C THR A 74 -10.21 2.72 5.80
N LEU A 75 -10.44 3.51 4.76
CA LEU A 75 -10.83 4.92 4.85
C LEU A 75 -12.35 5.12 5.05
N GLY A 76 -13.14 4.03 5.05
CA GLY A 76 -14.59 4.11 5.14
C GLY A 76 -15.25 4.75 3.93
N THR A 77 -14.56 4.78 2.78
CA THR A 77 -15.09 5.32 1.52
C THR A 77 -15.55 4.20 0.61
N VAL A 78 -16.39 4.53 -0.36
CA VAL A 78 -16.65 3.63 -1.49
C VAL A 78 -15.44 3.58 -2.42
N ALA A 79 -15.22 2.44 -3.08
CA ALA A 79 -14.25 2.34 -4.15
C ALA A 79 -14.71 3.20 -5.34
N ALA A 80 -14.01 4.30 -5.57
CA ALA A 80 -14.18 5.19 -6.72
C ALA A 80 -12.84 5.29 -7.45
N LYS A 81 -12.76 5.67 -8.72
CA LYS A 81 -11.50 5.76 -9.50
C LYS A 81 -10.55 6.90 -9.05
N ALA A 82 -10.26 6.97 -7.76
CA ALA A 82 -9.51 8.03 -7.10
C ALA A 82 -7.99 7.89 -7.29
N ALA A 83 -7.51 6.72 -7.72
CA ALA A 83 -6.10 6.43 -7.93
C ALA A 83 -5.23 6.76 -6.69
N LEU A 84 -5.70 6.42 -5.49
CA LEU A 84 -4.96 6.61 -4.25
C LEU A 84 -3.56 5.97 -4.36
N GLY A 85 -2.52 6.71 -3.99
CA GLY A 85 -1.13 6.27 -4.13
C GLY A 85 -0.54 6.52 -5.53
N ALA A 86 -1.17 7.31 -6.40
CA ALA A 86 -0.59 7.71 -7.69
C ALA A 86 0.62 8.65 -7.56
N ALA A 87 0.72 9.40 -6.46
CA ALA A 87 1.85 10.26 -6.15
C ALA A 87 1.96 10.49 -4.63
N PHE A 88 3.17 10.83 -4.19
CA PHE A 88 3.43 11.34 -2.85
C PHE A 88 4.03 12.74 -2.97
N ASP A 89 3.47 13.70 -2.24
CA ASP A 89 4.03 15.05 -2.22
C ASP A 89 5.44 15.06 -1.60
N ARG A 90 6.26 16.03 -2.01
CA ARG A 90 7.67 16.09 -1.60
C ARG A 90 7.98 17.14 -0.52
N ARG A 91 7.01 17.93 -0.10
CA ARG A 91 7.23 19.06 0.81
C ARG A 91 7.34 18.64 2.27
#